data_AF-A0A1S8TYE4-F1
#
_entry.id   AF-A0A1S8TYE4-F1
#
_cell.length_a   1.000
_cell.length_b   1.000
_cell.length_c   1.000
_cell.angle_alpha   90.00
_cell.angle_beta   90.00
_cell.angle_gamma   90.00
#
_symmetry.space_group_name_H-M   'P 1'
#
loop_
_entity.id
_entity.type
_entity.pdbx_description
1 polymer ?
#
loop_
_entity_poly.entity_id
_entity_poly.type
_entity_poly.pdbx_seq_one_letter_code
_entity_poly.pdbx_strand_id
1 'polypeptide(L)'
;MTSDELKTIFDNGLSVIPIFEVGGYKLDYFSYDQGISDATSALLATAQFGFPKDTIIYFAVDFDALDYDVTSNILPYFKAISEQFTSSNSIFKIGIYAPRNVCSRVSSAGYSCSSFVCDMSTGFSGNLGYSLPKDWAFDQISTVTLHGTADIEIDNNISSGKDLGVKSVSPVDVLDALNSHSFAKILGVEFSSPDAEIEILNNAFVKITIGAAIKAALGDDSKVIKFKGGEFDGADIQTPLDNLKASLNKDNIELSTILAKAKDMELSIKTSINGTSLKIELENSFKVPEQDTISLSETLSIEFRVDKDKLLEDFELAVDSVVDFVKENPAIGVIIIIAIVAAIIFSVPETALGAVATALTKGIGAIAALL
;
A
#
# COMPACT_ATOMS: atom_id res chain seq x y z
N MET A 1 10.12 -9.02 -16.54
CA MET A 1 8.97 -9.94 -16.59
C MET A 1 7.75 -9.19 -17.10
N THR A 2 7.04 -9.74 -18.09
CA THR A 2 5.74 -9.24 -18.56
C THR A 2 4.69 -10.35 -18.58
N SER A 3 3.41 -10.00 -18.65
CA SER A 3 2.34 -11.01 -18.77
C SER A 3 2.47 -11.87 -20.02
N ASP A 4 2.91 -11.28 -21.15
CA ASP A 4 3.16 -12.01 -22.40
C ASP A 4 4.35 -12.96 -22.30
N GLU A 5 5.40 -12.56 -21.59
CA GLU A 5 6.55 -13.41 -21.29
C GLU A 5 6.14 -14.60 -20.43
N LEU A 6 5.42 -14.37 -19.33
CA LEU A 6 4.88 -15.44 -18.48
C LEU A 6 4.00 -16.41 -19.28
N LYS A 7 3.09 -15.89 -20.10
CA LYS A 7 2.25 -16.71 -20.97
C LYS A 7 3.10 -17.58 -21.89
N THR A 8 4.12 -17.00 -22.53
CA THR A 8 5.03 -17.74 -23.42
C THR A 8 5.75 -18.85 -22.69
N ILE A 9 6.25 -18.61 -21.48
CA ILE A 9 6.94 -19.60 -20.64
C ILE A 9 5.98 -20.76 -20.32
N PHE A 10 4.77 -20.48 -19.84
CA PHE A 10 3.81 -21.51 -19.44
C PHE A 10 3.24 -22.30 -20.62
N ASP A 11 2.97 -21.66 -21.76
CA ASP A 11 2.53 -22.32 -23.00
C ASP A 11 3.56 -23.36 -23.50
N ASN A 12 4.83 -23.17 -23.17
CA ASN A 12 5.93 -24.10 -23.50
C ASN A 12 6.21 -25.12 -22.38
N GLY A 13 5.35 -25.20 -21.35
CA GLY A 13 5.45 -26.18 -20.28
C GLY A 13 6.58 -25.94 -19.28
N LEU A 14 7.16 -24.74 -19.29
CA LEU A 14 8.21 -24.32 -18.35
C LEU A 14 7.60 -23.78 -17.05
N SER A 15 8.40 -23.80 -15.98
CA SER A 15 8.05 -23.20 -14.70
C SER A 15 8.72 -21.83 -14.53
N VAL A 16 8.12 -20.98 -13.70
CA VAL A 16 8.69 -19.67 -13.31
C VAL A 16 8.99 -19.67 -11.82
N ILE A 17 10.14 -19.10 -11.44
CA ILE A 17 10.53 -18.86 -10.04
C ILE A 17 10.80 -17.37 -9.91
N PRO A 18 10.10 -16.63 -9.03
CA PRO A 18 10.31 -15.20 -8.89
C PRO A 18 11.56 -14.91 -8.05
N ILE A 19 12.48 -14.13 -8.62
CA ILE A 19 13.63 -13.52 -7.95
C ILE A 19 13.45 -12.00 -7.96
N PHE A 20 13.74 -11.34 -6.84
CA PHE A 20 13.65 -9.89 -6.70
C PHE A 20 15.05 -9.29 -6.50
N GLU A 21 15.45 -8.48 -7.48
CA GLU A 21 16.72 -7.77 -7.50
C GLU A 21 16.56 -6.46 -8.27
N VAL A 22 16.62 -5.33 -7.56
CA VAL A 22 16.61 -3.97 -8.15
C VAL A 22 17.88 -3.17 -7.76
N GLY A 23 18.78 -3.85 -7.06
CA GLY A 23 20.01 -3.37 -6.45
C GLY A 23 20.74 -4.56 -5.85
N GLY A 24 21.28 -4.44 -4.64
CA GLY A 24 21.79 -5.61 -3.91
C GLY A 24 23.22 -6.05 -4.24
N TYR A 25 23.92 -5.34 -5.13
CA TYR A 25 25.31 -5.61 -5.50
C TYR A 25 26.37 -4.88 -4.63
N LYS A 26 25.95 -4.25 -3.53
CA LYS A 26 26.84 -3.56 -2.58
C LYS A 26 26.21 -3.39 -1.19
N LEU A 27 27.04 -3.28 -0.16
CA LEU A 27 26.63 -3.29 1.25
C LEU A 27 25.65 -2.18 1.64
N ASP A 28 25.84 -0.95 1.15
CA ASP A 28 25.06 0.23 1.55
C ASP A 28 23.59 0.16 1.10
N TYR A 29 23.27 -0.72 0.16
CA TYR A 29 21.90 -1.04 -0.24
C TYR A 29 21.14 -1.72 0.90
N PHE A 30 21.80 -2.57 1.69
CA PHE A 30 21.16 -3.40 2.68
C PHE A 30 20.96 -2.65 4.00
N SER A 31 19.77 -2.09 4.16
CA SER A 31 19.29 -1.43 5.38
C SER A 31 17.91 -1.93 5.78
N TYR A 32 17.48 -1.62 7.01
CA TYR A 32 16.14 -1.97 7.47
C TYR A 32 15.05 -1.34 6.59
N ASP A 33 15.15 -0.04 6.32
CA ASP A 33 14.17 0.69 5.49
C ASP A 33 14.14 0.18 4.05
N GLN A 34 15.31 -0.17 3.48
CA GLN A 34 15.36 -0.79 2.16
C GLN A 34 14.63 -2.14 2.15
N GLY A 35 14.74 -2.94 3.22
CA GLY A 35 14.03 -4.22 3.34
C GLY A 35 12.51 -4.06 3.32
N ILE A 36 11.97 -3.00 3.93
CA ILE A 36 10.54 -2.67 3.84
C ILE A 36 10.16 -2.30 2.40
N SER A 37 10.96 -1.44 1.75
CA SER A 37 10.72 -0.99 0.38
C SER A 37 10.72 -2.15 -0.62
N ASP A 38 11.72 -3.04 -0.52
CA ASP A 38 11.88 -4.17 -1.42
C ASP A 38 10.81 -5.23 -1.19
N ALA A 39 10.46 -5.52 0.06
CA ALA A 39 9.34 -6.40 0.37
C ALA A 39 8.03 -5.87 -0.22
N THR A 40 7.76 -4.57 -0.08
CA THR A 40 6.55 -3.94 -0.62
C THR A 40 6.51 -4.05 -2.14
N SER A 41 7.62 -3.72 -2.81
CA SER A 41 7.75 -3.79 -4.27
C SER A 41 7.60 -5.22 -4.80
N ALA A 42 8.18 -6.19 -4.09
CA ALA A 42 8.08 -7.61 -4.45
C ALA A 42 6.64 -8.13 -4.30
N LEU A 43 5.96 -7.82 -3.18
CA LEU A 43 4.57 -8.19 -2.96
C LEU A 43 3.63 -7.56 -4.00
N LEU A 44 3.90 -6.30 -4.37
CA LEU A 44 3.17 -5.58 -5.43
C LEU A 44 3.30 -6.31 -6.77
N ALA A 45 4.54 -6.58 -7.19
CA ALA A 45 4.81 -7.22 -8.47
C ALA A 45 4.21 -8.64 -8.54
N THR A 46 4.37 -9.45 -7.49
CA THR A 46 3.83 -10.82 -7.50
C THR A 46 2.32 -10.86 -7.45
N ALA A 47 1.68 -9.93 -6.75
CA ALA A 47 0.23 -9.76 -6.78
C ALA A 47 -0.25 -9.34 -8.18
N GLN A 48 0.40 -8.36 -8.81
CA GLN A 48 0.04 -7.90 -10.15
C GLN A 48 0.14 -9.01 -11.20
N PHE A 49 1.23 -9.79 -11.18
CA PHE A 49 1.38 -10.93 -12.08
C PHE A 49 0.47 -12.11 -11.72
N GLY A 50 -0.13 -12.12 -10.52
CA GLY A 50 -1.08 -13.15 -10.12
C GLY A 50 -0.44 -14.46 -9.70
N PHE A 51 0.73 -14.41 -9.05
CA PHE A 51 1.38 -15.60 -8.52
C PHE A 51 0.51 -16.27 -7.45
N PRO A 52 0.40 -17.61 -7.44
CA PRO A 52 -0.43 -18.32 -6.48
C PRO A 52 0.13 -18.23 -5.06
N LYS A 53 -0.75 -18.48 -4.08
CA LYS A 53 -0.38 -18.66 -2.68
C LYS A 53 0.77 -19.67 -2.52
N ASP A 54 1.59 -19.43 -1.50
CA ASP A 54 2.77 -20.22 -1.15
C ASP A 54 3.95 -20.13 -2.14
N THR A 55 3.86 -19.29 -3.19
CA THR A 55 5.02 -18.98 -4.06
C THR A 55 6.15 -18.36 -3.24
N ILE A 56 7.38 -18.85 -3.46
CA ILE A 56 8.60 -18.37 -2.81
C ILE A 56 9.21 -17.25 -3.67
N ILE A 57 9.44 -16.07 -3.07
CA ILE A 57 10.12 -14.93 -3.69
C ILE A 57 11.55 -14.90 -3.17
N TYR A 58 12.53 -15.08 -4.06
CA TYR A 58 13.95 -15.07 -3.69
C TYR A 58 14.50 -13.65 -3.73
N PHE A 59 14.85 -13.08 -2.57
CA PHE A 59 15.47 -11.75 -2.49
C PHE A 59 16.98 -11.88 -2.66
N ALA A 60 17.56 -11.08 -3.56
CA ALA A 60 18.97 -11.18 -3.92
C ALA A 60 19.92 -10.44 -2.96
N VAL A 61 21.04 -11.08 -2.65
CA VAL A 61 22.25 -10.52 -2.05
C VAL A 61 23.42 -10.87 -2.98
N ASP A 62 23.57 -10.09 -4.06
CA ASP A 62 24.50 -10.40 -5.16
C ASP A 62 25.83 -9.64 -5.04
N PHE A 63 26.50 -9.80 -3.92
CA PHE A 63 27.86 -9.29 -3.74
C PHE A 63 28.66 -10.15 -2.76
N ASP A 64 29.98 -9.92 -2.70
CA ASP A 64 30.85 -10.59 -1.74
C ASP A 64 30.66 -10.05 -0.31
N ALA A 65 29.54 -10.43 0.32
CA ALA A 65 29.24 -10.08 1.71
C ALA A 65 30.12 -10.88 2.67
N LEU A 66 30.92 -10.18 3.47
CA LEU A 66 31.71 -10.81 4.52
C LEU A 66 30.82 -11.21 5.70
N ASP A 67 31.27 -12.13 6.55
CA ASP A 67 30.45 -12.64 7.65
C ASP A 67 29.98 -11.54 8.63
N TYR A 68 30.78 -10.49 8.80
CA TYR A 68 30.37 -9.34 9.59
C TYR A 68 29.30 -8.48 8.88
N ASP A 69 29.35 -8.34 7.55
CA ASP A 69 28.34 -7.64 6.74
C ASP A 69 26.98 -8.34 6.84
N VAL A 70 26.99 -9.68 6.86
CA VAL A 70 25.78 -10.48 7.08
C VAL A 70 25.14 -10.11 8.41
N THR A 71 25.96 -9.90 9.44
CA THR A 71 25.49 -9.57 10.79
C THR A 71 24.97 -8.13 10.86
N SER A 72 25.71 -7.17 10.31
CA SER A 72 25.42 -5.73 10.46
C SER A 72 24.32 -5.23 9.52
N ASN A 73 24.14 -5.83 8.34
CA ASN A 73 23.30 -5.29 7.28
C ASN A 73 22.28 -6.31 6.75
N ILE A 74 22.72 -7.52 6.39
CA ILE A 74 21.85 -8.49 5.71
C ILE A 74 20.77 -9.04 6.65
N LEU A 75 21.12 -9.41 7.89
CA LEU A 75 20.13 -9.88 8.86
C LEU A 75 19.09 -8.81 9.22
N PRO A 76 19.45 -7.53 9.51
CA PRO A 76 18.47 -6.46 9.66
C PRO A 76 17.57 -6.24 8.45
N TYR A 77 18.12 -6.29 7.23
CA TYR A 77 17.36 -6.18 5.98
C TYR A 77 16.34 -7.32 5.83
N PHE A 78 16.74 -8.58 6.05
CA PHE A 78 15.81 -9.72 5.98
C PHE A 78 14.80 -9.77 7.14
N LYS A 79 15.17 -9.23 8.32
CA LYS A 79 14.21 -9.01 9.42
C LYS A 79 13.10 -8.06 8.98
N ALA A 80 13.45 -6.94 8.35
CA ALA A 80 12.47 -5.98 7.81
C ALA A 80 11.54 -6.63 6.77
N ILE A 81 12.09 -7.41 5.84
CA ILE A 81 11.28 -8.16 4.85
C ILE A 81 10.29 -9.08 5.57
N SER A 82 10.76 -9.86 6.55
CA SER A 82 9.92 -10.79 7.32
C SER A 82 8.80 -10.08 8.09
N GLU A 83 9.11 -8.93 8.70
CA GLU A 83 8.13 -8.10 9.41
C GLU A 83 7.10 -7.52 8.44
N GLN A 84 7.54 -7.03 7.27
CA GLN A 84 6.64 -6.48 6.24
C GLN A 84 5.73 -7.55 5.63
N PHE A 85 6.22 -8.75 5.37
CA PHE A 85 5.38 -9.87 4.92
C PHE A 85 4.32 -10.23 5.96
N THR A 86 4.68 -10.18 7.25
CA THR A 86 3.77 -10.49 8.36
C THR A 86 2.71 -9.40 8.52
N SER A 87 3.10 -8.13 8.59
CA SER A 87 2.17 -6.99 8.72
C SER A 87 1.22 -6.89 7.53
N SER A 88 1.72 -7.23 6.34
CA SER A 88 0.91 -7.30 5.11
C SER A 88 0.04 -8.55 5.02
N ASN A 89 0.04 -9.46 6.01
CA ASN A 89 -0.64 -10.76 5.93
C ASN A 89 -0.37 -11.47 4.59
N SER A 90 0.91 -11.52 4.19
CA SER A 90 1.33 -12.04 2.89
C SER A 90 0.99 -13.52 2.75
N ILE A 91 0.59 -13.89 1.53
CA ILE A 91 0.38 -15.29 1.12
C ILE A 91 1.63 -15.91 0.49
N PHE A 92 2.68 -15.12 0.29
CA PHE A 92 3.94 -15.52 -0.32
C PHE A 92 4.96 -15.89 0.75
N LYS A 93 5.99 -16.63 0.33
CA LYS A 93 7.09 -17.07 1.19
C LYS A 93 8.38 -16.35 0.82
N ILE A 94 9.27 -16.21 1.80
CA ILE A 94 10.56 -15.55 1.61
C ILE A 94 11.61 -16.61 1.30
N GLY A 95 12.28 -16.46 0.17
CA GLY A 95 13.52 -17.15 -0.18
C GLY A 95 14.68 -16.15 -0.26
N ILE A 96 15.90 -16.66 -0.35
CA ILE A 96 17.11 -15.84 -0.53
C ILE A 96 17.92 -16.34 -1.72
N TYR A 97 18.39 -15.42 -2.57
CA TYR A 97 19.45 -15.66 -3.53
C TYR A 97 20.75 -15.05 -3.01
N ALA A 98 21.76 -15.85 -2.68
CA ALA A 98 23.01 -15.33 -2.08
C ALA A 98 24.14 -16.39 -2.02
N PRO A 99 25.36 -16.00 -1.60
CA PRO A 99 26.42 -16.96 -1.29
C PRO A 99 26.02 -17.95 -0.19
N ARG A 100 26.64 -19.13 -0.18
CA ARG A 100 26.32 -20.23 0.76
C ARG A 100 26.26 -19.80 2.22
N ASN A 101 27.24 -19.02 2.70
CA ASN A 101 27.26 -18.52 4.07
C ASN A 101 26.05 -17.61 4.36
N VAL A 102 25.77 -16.67 3.46
CA VAL A 102 24.68 -15.69 3.62
C VAL A 102 23.33 -16.42 3.65
N CYS A 103 23.08 -17.30 2.67
CA CYS A 103 21.90 -18.17 2.62
C CYS A 103 21.71 -18.93 3.95
N SER A 104 22.77 -19.61 4.42
CA SER A 104 22.72 -20.41 5.64
C SER A 104 22.38 -19.56 6.87
N ARG A 105 22.92 -18.34 6.97
CA ARG A 105 22.71 -17.45 8.12
C ARG A 105 21.31 -16.84 8.14
N VAL A 106 20.79 -16.40 7.00
CA VAL A 106 19.44 -15.85 6.90
C VAL A 106 18.38 -16.93 7.18
N SER A 107 18.58 -18.13 6.61
CA SER A 107 17.73 -19.30 6.90
C SER A 107 17.78 -19.70 8.38
N SER A 108 18.98 -19.73 8.98
CA SER A 108 19.14 -20.05 10.42
C SER A 108 18.51 -19.01 11.36
N ALA A 109 18.40 -17.75 10.92
CA ALA A 109 17.69 -16.71 11.66
C ALA A 109 16.16 -16.80 11.52
N GLY A 110 15.65 -17.67 10.64
CA GLY A 110 14.23 -17.88 10.41
C GLY A 110 13.59 -16.88 9.44
N TYR A 111 14.38 -16.08 8.73
CA TYR A 111 13.86 -15.05 7.82
C TYR A 111 13.63 -15.54 6.38
N SER A 112 14.25 -16.66 5.98
CA SER A 112 14.00 -17.31 4.69
C SER A 112 13.68 -18.80 4.89
N CYS A 113 12.87 -19.36 3.99
CA CYS A 113 12.48 -20.77 4.01
C CYS A 113 13.13 -21.62 2.90
N SER A 114 13.83 -20.98 1.96
CA SER A 114 14.53 -21.65 0.88
C SER A 114 15.71 -20.82 0.38
N SER A 115 16.76 -21.52 -0.07
CA SER A 115 17.99 -20.91 -0.55
C SER A 115 18.19 -21.16 -2.05
N PHE A 116 18.47 -20.11 -2.80
CA PHE A 116 18.98 -20.12 -4.17
C PHE A 116 20.45 -19.68 -4.08
N VAL A 117 21.38 -20.61 -4.26
CA VAL A 117 22.80 -20.36 -4.06
C VAL A 117 23.43 -19.78 -5.34
N CYS A 118 24.29 -18.78 -5.21
CA CYS A 118 25.02 -18.17 -6.33
C CYS A 118 26.46 -18.72 -6.48
N ASP A 119 26.64 -20.04 -6.63
CA ASP A 119 27.97 -20.66 -6.68
C ASP A 119 28.81 -20.31 -7.93
N MET A 120 28.15 -19.79 -8.99
CA MET A 120 28.79 -19.25 -10.19
C MET A 120 29.75 -18.09 -9.85
N SER A 121 29.43 -17.33 -8.80
CA SER A 121 30.27 -16.25 -8.28
C SER A 121 31.44 -16.82 -7.47
N THR A 122 32.40 -17.45 -8.14
CA THR A 122 33.55 -18.12 -7.50
C THR A 122 34.47 -17.17 -6.73
N GLY A 123 34.36 -15.86 -6.98
CA GLY A 123 35.10 -14.82 -6.26
C GLY A 123 34.49 -14.45 -4.91
N PHE A 124 33.25 -14.87 -4.63
CA PHE A 124 32.59 -14.51 -3.38
C PHE A 124 33.08 -15.42 -2.24
N SER A 125 33.71 -14.81 -1.24
CA SER A 125 34.23 -15.45 -0.04
C SER A 125 33.17 -16.27 0.70
N GLY A 126 31.90 -15.84 0.67
CA GLY A 126 30.76 -16.56 1.23
C GLY A 126 30.45 -17.91 0.59
N ASN A 127 31.03 -18.22 -0.58
CA ASN A 127 30.96 -19.54 -1.22
C ASN A 127 32.16 -20.43 -0.89
N LEU A 128 33.27 -19.84 -0.41
CA LEU A 128 34.53 -20.54 -0.19
C LEU A 128 34.56 -21.20 1.18
N GLY A 129 34.56 -22.55 1.19
CA GLY A 129 34.69 -23.34 2.42
C GLY A 129 33.38 -23.53 3.21
N TYR A 130 32.26 -22.99 2.72
CA TYR A 130 30.93 -23.23 3.27
C TYR A 130 30.23 -24.36 2.52
N SER A 131 29.51 -25.20 3.27
CA SER A 131 28.65 -26.24 2.69
C SER A 131 27.40 -25.62 2.06
N LEU A 132 26.80 -26.31 1.08
CA LEU A 132 25.48 -25.91 0.58
C LEU A 132 24.46 -25.85 1.73
N PRO A 133 23.63 -24.80 1.83
CA PRO A 133 22.57 -24.69 2.84
C PRO A 133 21.63 -25.89 2.79
N LYS A 134 21.15 -26.40 3.94
CA LYS A 134 20.26 -27.58 3.95
C LYS A 134 18.95 -27.37 3.21
N ASP A 135 18.49 -26.14 3.08
CA ASP A 135 17.26 -25.71 2.41
C ASP A 135 17.47 -25.27 0.95
N TRP A 136 18.66 -25.53 0.36
CA TRP A 136 18.94 -25.17 -1.04
C TRP A 136 17.91 -25.79 -2.00
N ALA A 137 17.26 -24.94 -2.78
CA ALA A 137 16.33 -25.28 -3.86
C ALA A 137 16.99 -25.16 -5.23
N PHE A 138 17.83 -24.14 -5.40
CA PHE A 138 18.55 -23.86 -6.65
C PHE A 138 20.00 -23.53 -6.35
N ASP A 139 20.87 -23.81 -7.31
CA ASP A 139 22.30 -23.52 -7.26
C ASP A 139 22.77 -23.05 -8.65
N GLN A 140 23.11 -21.78 -8.77
CA GLN A 140 23.63 -21.17 -9.99
C GLN A 140 25.09 -21.59 -10.17
N ILE A 141 25.42 -22.25 -11.28
CA ILE A 141 26.74 -22.88 -11.44
C ILE A 141 27.57 -22.34 -12.60
N SER A 142 26.94 -21.73 -13.61
CA SER A 142 27.64 -21.27 -14.81
C SER A 142 26.77 -20.35 -15.64
N THR A 143 27.38 -19.39 -16.30
CA THR A 143 26.73 -18.60 -17.36
C THR A 143 27.02 -19.24 -18.73
N VAL A 144 26.00 -19.35 -19.58
CA VAL A 144 26.10 -19.87 -20.94
C VAL A 144 25.39 -18.94 -21.93
N THR A 145 25.86 -18.91 -23.17
CA THR A 145 25.20 -18.16 -24.24
C THR A 145 24.35 -19.11 -25.09
N LEU A 146 23.06 -18.82 -25.19
CA LEU A 146 22.17 -19.42 -26.17
C LEU A 146 22.27 -18.64 -27.47
N HIS A 147 22.63 -19.33 -28.54
CA HIS A 147 22.73 -18.75 -29.87
C HIS A 147 21.40 -18.88 -30.62
N GLY A 148 20.91 -17.78 -31.19
CA GLY A 148 19.65 -17.73 -31.92
C GLY A 148 19.62 -16.61 -32.95
N THR A 149 18.44 -16.02 -33.18
CA THR A 149 18.32 -14.78 -33.97
C THR A 149 19.02 -13.60 -33.30
N ALA A 150 19.17 -13.66 -31.98
CA ALA A 150 20.09 -12.87 -31.18
C ALA A 150 20.73 -13.81 -30.14
N ASP A 151 21.96 -13.51 -29.74
CA ASP A 151 22.61 -14.21 -28.63
C ASP A 151 21.98 -13.75 -27.31
N ILE A 152 21.62 -14.71 -26.46
CA ILE A 152 21.07 -14.45 -25.13
C ILE A 152 21.96 -15.17 -24.12
N GLU A 153 22.51 -14.41 -23.19
CA GLU A 153 23.23 -14.96 -22.05
C GLU A 153 22.22 -15.40 -20.98
N ILE A 154 22.39 -16.62 -20.48
CA ILE A 154 21.57 -17.19 -19.41
C ILE A 154 22.46 -17.79 -18.34
N ASP A 155 21.98 -17.75 -17.10
CA ASP A 155 22.58 -18.50 -16.02
C ASP A 155 21.96 -19.89 -15.93
N ASN A 156 22.83 -20.89 -15.90
CA ASN A 156 22.47 -22.27 -15.73
C ASN A 156 22.44 -22.62 -14.23
N ASN A 157 21.31 -23.14 -13.80
CA ASN A 157 21.00 -23.42 -12.41
C ASN A 157 20.69 -24.91 -12.22
N ILE A 158 21.23 -25.50 -11.17
CA ILE A 158 20.86 -26.85 -10.72
C ILE A 158 19.69 -26.74 -9.77
N SER A 159 18.64 -27.53 -10.00
CA SER A 159 17.51 -27.65 -9.08
C SER A 159 17.68 -28.87 -8.17
N SER A 160 17.45 -28.70 -6.87
CA SER A 160 17.34 -29.81 -5.92
C SER A 160 15.97 -30.49 -5.93
N GLY A 161 14.98 -29.89 -6.62
CA GLY A 161 13.59 -30.33 -6.65
C GLY A 161 12.75 -29.92 -5.43
N LYS A 162 13.31 -29.16 -4.47
CA LYS A 162 12.54 -28.66 -3.30
C LYS A 162 11.55 -27.55 -3.65
N ASP A 163 11.89 -26.73 -4.63
CA ASP A 163 10.99 -25.78 -5.26
C ASP A 163 10.94 -26.10 -6.76
N LEU A 164 9.72 -26.27 -7.28
CA LEU A 164 9.47 -26.62 -8.68
C LEU A 164 9.06 -25.41 -9.52
N GLY A 165 9.02 -24.22 -8.91
CA GLY A 165 8.43 -23.02 -9.48
C GLY A 165 6.92 -23.15 -9.67
N VAL A 166 6.33 -22.10 -10.22
CA VAL A 166 4.92 -22.06 -10.58
C VAL A 166 4.76 -22.40 -12.06
N LYS A 167 3.62 -23.01 -12.43
CA LYS A 167 3.29 -23.41 -13.81
C LYS A 167 2.18 -22.58 -14.45
N SER A 168 1.62 -21.66 -13.68
CA SER A 168 0.57 -20.76 -14.12
C SER A 168 0.51 -19.58 -13.15
N VAL A 169 0.03 -18.47 -13.65
CA VAL A 169 -0.37 -17.31 -12.87
C VAL A 169 -1.78 -16.91 -13.31
N SER A 170 -2.46 -16.16 -12.45
CA SER A 170 -3.77 -15.58 -12.76
C SER A 170 -3.63 -14.06 -12.69
N PRO A 171 -3.12 -13.37 -13.72
CA PRO A 171 -2.87 -11.94 -13.65
C PRO A 171 -4.14 -11.20 -13.30
N VAL A 172 -4.04 -10.22 -12.42
CA VAL A 172 -5.15 -9.34 -12.08
C VAL A 172 -4.94 -8.03 -12.79
N ASP A 173 -5.98 -7.54 -13.46
CA ASP A 173 -6.00 -6.15 -13.89
C ASP A 173 -6.26 -5.25 -12.67
N VAL A 174 -5.18 -4.97 -11.94
CA VAL A 174 -5.23 -4.14 -10.73
C VAL A 174 -5.73 -2.74 -11.06
N LEU A 175 -5.45 -2.22 -12.26
CA LEU A 175 -5.94 -0.91 -12.67
C LEU A 175 -7.43 -0.94 -12.94
N ASP A 176 -7.94 -1.96 -13.63
CA ASP A 176 -9.39 -2.14 -13.78
C ASP A 176 -10.08 -2.32 -12.43
N ALA A 177 -9.46 -3.07 -11.50
CA ALA A 177 -9.94 -3.16 -10.13
C ALA A 177 -9.95 -1.76 -9.48
N LEU A 178 -8.85 -1.02 -9.39
CA LEU A 178 -8.85 0.33 -8.80
C LEU A 178 -9.84 1.29 -9.48
N ASN A 179 -9.93 1.30 -10.80
CA ASN A 179 -10.78 2.23 -11.54
C ASN A 179 -12.28 1.85 -11.50
N SER A 180 -12.61 0.61 -11.18
CA SER A 180 -13.99 0.15 -11.03
C SER A 180 -14.57 0.33 -9.62
N HIS A 181 -13.74 0.73 -8.64
CA HIS A 181 -14.11 0.86 -7.22
C HIS A 181 -14.35 2.32 -6.79
N SER A 182 -14.76 2.49 -5.53
CA SER A 182 -15.72 3.53 -5.15
C SER A 182 -15.27 4.98 -5.39
N PHE A 183 -14.08 5.41 -4.96
CA PHE A 183 -13.72 6.83 -5.06
C PHE A 183 -13.33 7.22 -6.48
N ALA A 184 -12.49 6.42 -7.14
CA ALA A 184 -12.08 6.68 -8.53
C ALA A 184 -13.30 6.78 -9.45
N LYS A 185 -14.22 5.81 -9.32
CA LYS A 185 -15.47 5.78 -10.08
C LYS A 185 -16.42 6.93 -9.75
N ILE A 186 -16.55 7.31 -8.48
CA ILE A 186 -17.42 8.44 -8.05
C ILE A 186 -16.87 9.77 -8.58
N LEU A 187 -15.55 9.93 -8.62
CA LEU A 187 -14.87 11.14 -9.07
C LEU A 187 -14.64 11.17 -10.59
N GLY A 188 -14.88 10.06 -11.29
CA GLY A 188 -14.62 9.96 -12.73
C GLY A 188 -13.13 10.10 -13.08
N VAL A 189 -12.25 9.64 -12.20
CA VAL A 189 -10.79 9.65 -12.40
C VAL A 189 -10.27 8.25 -12.63
N GLU A 190 -9.19 8.13 -13.39
CA GLU A 190 -8.54 6.86 -13.70
C GLU A 190 -7.08 6.87 -13.23
N PHE A 191 -6.72 5.89 -12.42
CA PHE A 191 -5.34 5.63 -12.05
C PHE A 191 -4.56 5.03 -13.22
N SER A 192 -3.37 5.56 -13.46
CA SER A 192 -2.42 5.05 -14.45
C SER A 192 -1.44 4.03 -13.89
N SER A 193 -1.31 3.93 -12.56
CA SER A 193 -0.48 2.94 -11.86
C SER A 193 -1.04 2.67 -10.45
N PRO A 194 -0.77 1.49 -9.85
CA PRO A 194 -1.29 1.12 -8.53
C PRO A 194 -0.84 2.02 -7.36
N ASP A 195 0.22 2.81 -7.55
CA ASP A 195 0.74 3.75 -6.55
C ASP A 195 0.54 5.23 -6.97
N ALA A 196 -0.31 5.48 -7.95
CA ALA A 196 -0.56 6.84 -8.43
C ALA A 196 -1.30 7.68 -7.38
N GLU A 197 -0.85 8.91 -7.17
CA GLU A 197 -1.63 9.98 -6.53
C GLU A 197 -2.16 10.92 -7.63
N ILE A 198 -3.47 11.13 -7.65
CA ILE A 198 -4.13 12.08 -8.54
C ILE A 198 -4.55 13.29 -7.72
N GLU A 199 -4.11 14.46 -8.14
CA GLU A 199 -4.56 15.73 -7.59
C GLU A 199 -5.88 16.14 -8.27
N ILE A 200 -6.93 16.26 -7.47
CA ILE A 200 -8.28 16.59 -7.94
C ILE A 200 -8.54 18.09 -7.81
N LEU A 201 -8.11 18.66 -6.68
CA LEU A 201 -8.20 20.08 -6.39
C LEU A 201 -6.94 20.51 -5.67
N ASN A 202 -6.38 21.65 -6.04
CA ASN A 202 -5.27 22.25 -5.31
C ASN A 202 -5.28 23.76 -5.48
N ASN A 203 -5.53 24.45 -4.37
CA ASN A 203 -5.46 25.90 -4.29
C ASN A 203 -4.78 26.31 -2.97
N ALA A 204 -4.81 27.61 -2.68
CA ALA A 204 -4.17 28.17 -1.49
C ALA A 204 -4.71 27.59 -0.17
N PHE A 205 -5.97 27.17 -0.14
CA PHE A 205 -6.70 26.81 1.07
C PHE A 205 -7.02 25.32 1.17
N VAL A 206 -7.11 24.61 0.05
CA VAL A 206 -7.52 23.21 0.00
C VAL A 206 -6.69 22.42 -1.01
N LYS A 207 -6.25 21.23 -0.60
CA LYS A 207 -5.80 20.16 -1.50
C LYS A 207 -6.72 18.96 -1.35
N ILE A 208 -7.23 18.44 -2.46
CA ILE A 208 -7.92 17.15 -2.51
C ILE A 208 -7.11 16.23 -3.42
N THR A 209 -6.66 15.10 -2.89
CA THR A 209 -5.98 14.05 -3.65
C THR A 209 -6.66 12.72 -3.45
N ILE A 210 -6.52 11.84 -4.44
CA ILE A 210 -6.87 10.43 -4.31
C ILE A 210 -5.61 9.62 -4.60
N GLY A 211 -5.27 8.70 -3.69
CA GLY A 211 -4.17 7.77 -3.86
C GLY A 211 -4.69 6.33 -3.92
N ALA A 212 -4.05 5.50 -4.72
CA ALA A 212 -4.21 4.06 -4.69
C ALA A 212 -3.04 3.41 -3.95
N ALA A 213 -3.28 2.26 -3.32
CA ALA A 213 -2.24 1.41 -2.77
C ALA A 213 -2.65 -0.07 -2.81
N ILE A 214 -1.69 -0.95 -3.07
CA ILE A 214 -1.86 -2.39 -2.84
C ILE A 214 -1.51 -2.67 -1.38
N LYS A 215 -2.56 -2.81 -0.55
CA LYS A 215 -2.57 -2.85 0.92
C LYS A 215 -2.02 -1.60 1.63
N ALA A 216 -2.94 -0.80 2.14
CA ALA A 216 -2.73 -0.09 3.40
C ALA A 216 -3.07 -1.02 4.57
N ALA A 217 -2.08 -1.45 5.35
CA ALA A 217 -2.32 -1.64 6.77
C ALA A 217 -2.00 -0.29 7.40
N LEU A 218 -3.03 0.48 7.77
CA LEU A 218 -2.83 1.63 8.65
C LEU A 218 -2.02 1.15 9.86
N GLY A 219 -0.83 1.74 10.05
CA GLY A 219 -0.02 1.49 11.22
C GLY A 219 -0.81 1.80 12.50
N ASP A 220 -0.52 1.01 13.54
CA ASP A 220 -1.27 0.81 14.80
C ASP A 220 -1.49 2.08 15.67
N ASP A 221 -0.92 3.23 15.31
CA ASP A 221 -0.84 4.41 16.20
C ASP A 221 -1.76 5.59 15.80
N SER A 222 -2.62 5.45 14.79
CA SER A 222 -3.58 6.50 14.41
C SER A 222 -4.97 6.29 15.02
N LYS A 223 -5.64 7.37 15.43
CA LYS A 223 -7.05 7.27 15.83
C LYS A 223 -7.91 7.09 14.57
N VAL A 224 -8.44 5.88 14.39
CA VAL A 224 -9.28 5.51 13.25
C VAL A 224 -10.74 5.50 13.68
N ILE A 225 -11.59 6.28 13.00
CA ILE A 225 -13.05 6.11 13.07
C ILE A 225 -13.47 5.19 11.94
N LYS A 226 -14.36 4.25 12.25
CA LYS A 226 -14.99 3.42 11.23
C LYS A 226 -16.35 4.00 10.86
N PHE A 227 -16.66 4.01 9.57
CA PHE A 227 -17.99 4.32 9.07
C PHE A 227 -18.51 3.11 8.32
N LYS A 228 -19.72 2.65 8.66
CA LYS A 228 -20.34 1.48 8.04
C LYS A 228 -21.85 1.63 8.02
N GLY A 229 -22.48 1.33 6.89
CA GLY A 229 -23.95 1.21 6.85
C GLY A 229 -24.70 2.54 7.04
N GLY A 230 -24.04 3.69 6.86
CA GLY A 230 -24.61 5.00 7.16
C GLY A 230 -24.34 5.51 8.59
N GLU A 231 -23.55 4.78 9.38
CA GLU A 231 -23.30 5.09 10.79
C GLU A 231 -21.80 5.15 11.09
N PHE A 232 -21.42 6.01 12.04
CA PHE A 232 -20.08 6.02 12.62
C PHE A 232 -20.02 5.06 13.81
N ASP A 233 -18.94 4.30 13.91
CA ASP A 233 -18.68 3.34 14.99
C ASP A 233 -17.61 3.90 15.95
N GLY A 234 -17.84 3.71 17.26
CA GLY A 234 -16.97 4.20 18.34
C GLY A 234 -17.76 4.78 19.53
N ALA A 235 -17.51 4.27 20.73
CA ALA A 235 -18.21 4.76 21.94
C ALA A 235 -17.75 6.17 22.36
N ASP A 236 -16.51 6.54 22.05
CA ASP A 236 -15.86 7.80 22.37
C ASP A 236 -16.31 8.97 21.48
N ILE A 237 -16.96 8.68 20.34
CA ILE A 237 -17.42 9.69 19.38
C ILE A 237 -18.91 10.03 19.48
N GLN A 238 -19.67 9.28 20.28
CA GLN A 238 -21.13 9.40 20.33
C GLN A 238 -21.60 10.78 20.82
N THR A 239 -21.01 11.29 21.90
CA THR A 239 -21.37 12.61 22.46
C THR A 239 -21.06 13.76 21.48
N PRO A 240 -19.85 13.87 20.89
CA PRO A 240 -19.59 14.84 19.82
C PRO A 240 -20.56 14.73 18.63
N LEU A 241 -20.88 13.51 18.20
CA LEU A 241 -21.77 13.26 17.07
C LEU A 241 -23.20 13.71 17.36
N ASP A 242 -23.74 13.44 18.55
CA ASP A 242 -25.10 13.83 18.92
C ASP A 242 -25.23 15.35 19.09
N ASN A 243 -24.19 16.02 19.60
CA ASN A 243 -24.12 17.48 19.64
C ASN A 243 -24.16 18.09 18.23
N LEU A 244 -23.43 17.50 17.28
CA LEU A 244 -23.44 17.94 15.88
C LEU A 244 -24.81 17.74 15.23
N LYS A 245 -25.43 16.56 15.41
CA LYS A 245 -26.81 16.30 14.93
C LYS A 245 -27.80 17.32 15.48
N ALA A 246 -27.73 17.63 16.77
CA ALA A 246 -28.59 18.62 17.41
C ALA A 246 -28.36 20.03 16.86
N SER A 247 -27.13 20.39 16.49
CA SER A 247 -26.82 21.67 15.85
C SER A 247 -27.44 21.76 14.46
N LEU A 248 -27.20 20.75 13.61
CA LEU A 248 -27.68 20.70 12.22
C LEU A 248 -29.21 20.62 12.11
N ASN A 249 -29.86 19.92 13.05
CA ASN A 249 -31.32 19.84 13.09
C ASN A 249 -31.98 21.22 13.27
N LYS A 250 -31.32 22.19 13.92
CA LYS A 250 -31.84 23.57 14.03
C LYS A 250 -31.96 24.25 12.67
N ASP A 251 -31.15 23.82 11.72
CA ASP A 251 -31.12 24.31 10.34
C ASP A 251 -31.91 23.37 9.40
N ASN A 252 -32.75 22.48 9.94
CA ASN A 252 -33.53 21.44 9.22
C ASN A 252 -32.67 20.44 8.42
N ILE A 253 -31.45 20.16 8.87
CA ILE A 253 -30.55 19.19 8.23
C ILE A 253 -30.52 17.91 9.06
N GLU A 254 -31.19 16.86 8.56
CA GLU A 254 -31.18 15.53 9.18
C GLU A 254 -29.93 14.74 8.76
N LEU A 255 -28.85 14.87 9.54
CA LEU A 255 -27.56 14.24 9.23
C LEU A 255 -27.66 12.71 9.04
N SER A 256 -28.48 12.01 9.83
CA SER A 256 -28.69 10.56 9.70
C SER A 256 -29.25 10.17 8.34
N THR A 257 -30.17 10.97 7.79
CA THR A 257 -30.80 10.72 6.49
C THR A 257 -29.80 10.90 5.35
N ILE A 258 -28.88 11.86 5.48
CA ILE A 258 -27.80 12.09 4.52
C ILE A 258 -26.79 10.95 4.56
N LEU A 259 -26.30 10.58 5.75
CA LEU A 259 -25.31 9.52 5.92
C LEU A 259 -25.84 8.15 5.45
N ALA A 260 -27.13 7.88 5.62
CA ALA A 260 -27.79 6.68 5.10
C ALA A 260 -27.74 6.57 3.57
N LYS A 261 -27.39 7.63 2.81
CA LYS A 261 -27.14 7.54 1.36
C LYS A 261 -25.86 6.74 1.05
N ALA A 262 -24.93 6.59 2.00
CA ALA A 262 -23.68 5.81 1.85
C ALA A 262 -23.82 4.31 2.22
N LYS A 263 -25.03 3.74 2.06
CA LYS A 263 -25.51 2.42 2.53
C LYS A 263 -24.47 1.30 2.64
N ASP A 264 -23.65 1.10 1.62
CA ASP A 264 -22.75 -0.05 1.50
C ASP A 264 -21.27 0.31 1.68
N MET A 265 -20.95 1.55 2.05
CA MET A 265 -19.57 2.00 2.22
C MET A 265 -19.03 1.58 3.59
N GLU A 266 -17.81 1.03 3.59
CA GLU A 266 -17.01 0.78 4.78
C GLU A 266 -15.72 1.60 4.67
N LEU A 267 -15.58 2.60 5.54
CA LEU A 267 -14.47 3.54 5.49
C LEU A 267 -13.70 3.54 6.80
N SER A 268 -12.38 3.61 6.69
CA SER A 268 -11.47 3.93 7.81
C SER A 268 -11.06 5.39 7.65
N ILE A 269 -11.29 6.21 8.68
CA ILE A 269 -11.09 7.66 8.59
C ILE A 269 -10.02 8.08 9.60
N LYS A 270 -9.05 8.85 9.10
CA LYS A 270 -7.93 9.38 9.88
C LYS A 270 -7.88 10.89 9.75
N THR A 271 -7.55 11.56 10.84
CA THR A 271 -7.32 13.01 10.87
C THR A 271 -5.95 13.31 11.45
N SER A 272 -5.24 14.27 10.86
CA SER A 272 -3.94 14.73 11.35
C SER A 272 -3.81 16.25 11.24
N ILE A 273 -3.09 16.85 12.18
CA ILE A 273 -2.80 18.29 12.18
C ILE A 273 -1.28 18.45 12.06
N ASN A 274 -0.81 19.15 11.03
CA ASN A 274 0.60 19.47 10.84
C ASN A 274 0.79 20.98 10.70
N GLY A 275 1.27 21.62 11.75
CA GLY A 275 1.51 23.06 11.77
C GLY A 275 0.22 23.88 11.64
N THR A 276 -0.12 24.24 10.42
CA THR A 276 -1.33 25.02 10.06
C THR A 276 -2.21 24.28 9.05
N SER A 277 -1.96 22.99 8.82
CA SER A 277 -2.78 22.13 7.97
C SER A 277 -3.61 21.15 8.81
N LEU A 278 -4.86 20.94 8.41
CA LEU A 278 -5.71 19.85 8.88
C LEU A 278 -5.93 18.90 7.72
N LYS A 279 -5.40 17.68 7.81
CA LYS A 279 -5.55 16.63 6.80
C LYS A 279 -6.53 15.57 7.29
N ILE A 280 -7.49 15.25 6.44
CA ILE A 280 -8.48 14.17 6.63
C ILE A 280 -8.23 13.14 5.54
N GLU A 281 -8.10 11.87 5.91
CA GLU A 281 -7.86 10.75 5.01
C GLU A 281 -9.00 9.74 5.18
N LEU A 282 -9.69 9.41 4.10
CA LEU A 282 -10.75 8.40 4.07
C LEU A 282 -10.23 7.25 3.23
N GLU A 283 -10.09 6.08 3.84
CA GLU A 283 -9.61 4.87 3.20
C GLU A 283 -10.78 3.92 2.95
N ASN A 284 -10.94 3.53 1.69
CA ASN A 284 -11.83 2.46 1.25
C ASN A 284 -10.99 1.24 0.87
N SER A 285 -11.10 0.17 1.66
CA SER A 285 -10.35 -1.08 1.44
C SER A 285 -11.27 -2.16 0.88
N PHE A 286 -10.84 -2.82 -0.21
CA PHE A 286 -11.62 -3.87 -0.87
C PHE A 286 -10.73 -5.01 -1.35
N LYS A 287 -11.35 -6.17 -1.58
CA LYS A 287 -10.68 -7.34 -2.17
C LYS A 287 -10.90 -7.33 -3.66
N VAL A 288 -9.89 -7.75 -4.41
CA VAL A 288 -10.03 -7.97 -5.85
C VAL A 288 -10.98 -9.16 -6.07
N PRO A 289 -12.04 -9.02 -6.89
CA PRO A 289 -12.90 -10.13 -7.28
C PRO A 289 -12.08 -11.30 -7.84
N GLU A 290 -12.46 -12.53 -7.48
CA GLU A 290 -11.78 -13.77 -7.91
C GLU A 290 -10.34 -13.96 -7.37
N GLN A 291 -9.81 -12.97 -6.63
CA GLN A 291 -8.52 -13.02 -5.94
C GLN A 291 -8.63 -12.49 -4.51
N ASP A 292 -9.21 -13.30 -3.63
CA ASP A 292 -9.42 -12.98 -2.21
C ASP A 292 -8.14 -12.67 -1.41
N THR A 293 -6.97 -12.88 -2.01
CA THR A 293 -5.64 -12.68 -1.44
C THR A 293 -5.07 -11.29 -1.71
N ILE A 294 -5.56 -10.58 -2.72
CA ILE A 294 -5.16 -9.21 -3.03
C ILE A 294 -6.18 -8.26 -2.41
N SER A 295 -5.71 -7.37 -1.55
CA SER A 295 -6.50 -6.27 -1.01
C SER A 295 -5.94 -4.96 -1.55
N LEU A 296 -6.83 -4.13 -2.06
CA LEU A 296 -6.54 -2.81 -2.59
C LEU A 296 -7.20 -1.78 -1.68
N SER A 297 -6.59 -0.60 -1.61
CA SER A 297 -7.15 0.53 -0.87
C SER A 297 -7.07 1.78 -1.72
N GLU A 298 -8.15 2.56 -1.70
CA GLU A 298 -8.18 3.93 -2.22
C GLU A 298 -8.27 4.90 -1.04
N THR A 299 -7.42 5.92 -1.04
CA THR A 299 -7.38 6.94 0.01
C THR A 299 -7.74 8.30 -0.59
N LEU A 300 -8.89 8.84 -0.21
CA LEU A 300 -9.24 10.23 -0.46
C LEU A 300 -8.66 11.12 0.66
N SER A 301 -7.77 12.02 0.30
CA SER A 301 -7.17 13.00 1.21
C SER A 301 -7.73 14.39 0.97
N ILE A 302 -8.19 15.06 2.04
CA ILE A 302 -8.61 16.47 2.04
C ILE A 302 -7.72 17.21 3.03
N GLU A 303 -6.87 18.09 2.52
CA GLU A 303 -5.97 18.93 3.32
C GLU A 303 -6.47 20.37 3.29
N PHE A 304 -6.96 20.85 4.43
CA PHE A 304 -7.24 22.25 4.68
C PHE A 304 -5.94 22.95 5.09
N ARG A 305 -5.58 24.03 4.39
CA ARG A 305 -4.40 24.85 4.61
C ARG A 305 -4.87 26.19 5.12
N VAL A 306 -4.56 26.49 6.38
CA VAL A 306 -4.97 27.75 6.99
C VAL A 306 -3.77 28.53 7.50
N ASP A 307 -3.88 29.84 7.56
CA ASP A 307 -2.98 30.68 8.34
C ASP A 307 -3.49 30.76 9.79
N LYS A 308 -2.58 30.66 10.76
CA LYS A 308 -2.93 30.80 12.18
C LYS A 308 -3.48 32.19 12.51
N ASP A 309 -3.04 33.21 11.78
CA ASP A 309 -3.43 34.59 12.02
C ASP A 309 -4.76 34.97 11.34
N LYS A 310 -5.25 34.14 10.40
CA LYS A 310 -6.50 34.35 9.64
C LYS A 310 -7.43 33.14 9.66
N LEU A 311 -7.32 32.35 10.72
CA LEU A 311 -7.87 31.00 10.81
C LEU A 311 -9.35 30.91 10.40
N LEU A 312 -10.21 31.85 10.81
CA LEU A 312 -11.63 31.83 10.44
C LEU A 312 -11.87 32.15 8.95
N GLU A 313 -11.26 33.21 8.44
CA GLU A 313 -11.44 33.65 7.05
C GLU A 313 -10.93 32.58 6.07
N ASP A 314 -9.75 32.03 6.35
CA ASP A 314 -9.16 30.97 5.53
C ASP A 314 -9.99 29.69 5.60
N PHE A 315 -10.57 29.33 6.76
CA PHE A 315 -11.47 28.19 6.86
C PHE A 315 -12.78 28.40 6.09
N GLU A 316 -13.37 29.59 6.12
CA GLU A 316 -14.58 29.89 5.34
C GLU A 316 -14.29 29.78 3.83
N LEU A 317 -13.17 30.34 3.36
CA LEU A 317 -12.73 30.20 1.97
C LEU A 317 -12.42 28.75 1.58
N ALA A 318 -11.81 27.99 2.49
CA ALA A 318 -11.53 26.58 2.27
C ALA A 318 -12.83 25.77 2.16
N VAL A 319 -13.80 26.01 3.05
CA VAL A 319 -15.11 25.37 3.01
C VAL A 319 -15.84 25.74 1.72
N ASP A 320 -15.87 27.01 1.33
CA ASP A 320 -16.50 27.45 0.07
C ASP A 320 -15.88 26.74 -1.13
N SER A 321 -14.55 26.61 -1.17
CA SER A 321 -13.86 25.86 -2.20
C SER A 321 -14.27 24.38 -2.25
N VAL A 322 -14.50 23.75 -1.10
CA VAL A 322 -14.99 22.36 -1.03
C VAL A 322 -16.44 22.29 -1.49
N VAL A 323 -17.29 23.25 -1.11
CA VAL A 323 -18.69 23.31 -1.58
C VAL A 323 -18.75 23.45 -3.09
N ASP A 324 -17.94 24.34 -3.68
CA ASP A 324 -17.88 24.54 -5.14
C ASP A 324 -17.40 23.27 -5.85
N PHE A 325 -16.39 22.59 -5.30
CA PHE A 325 -15.96 21.29 -5.81
C PHE A 325 -17.10 20.25 -5.78
N VAL A 326 -17.90 20.20 -4.71
CA VAL A 326 -19.06 19.29 -4.63
C VAL A 326 -20.19 19.69 -5.58
N LYS A 327 -20.38 20.99 -5.87
CA LYS A 327 -21.36 21.42 -6.90
C LYS A 327 -20.99 20.85 -8.26
N GLU A 328 -19.72 20.81 -8.59
CA GLU A 328 -19.21 20.23 -9.84
C GLU A 328 -19.22 18.69 -9.81
N ASN A 329 -19.12 18.10 -8.62
CA ASN A 329 -19.01 16.65 -8.40
C ASN A 329 -20.03 16.13 -7.36
N PRO A 330 -21.35 16.24 -7.61
CA PRO A 330 -22.36 15.99 -6.57
C PRO A 330 -22.33 14.57 -5.99
N ALA A 331 -21.84 13.59 -6.76
CA ALA A 331 -21.71 12.20 -6.32
C ALA A 331 -20.75 12.04 -5.11
N ILE A 332 -19.77 12.95 -4.92
CA ILE A 332 -18.84 12.91 -3.78
C ILE A 332 -19.40 13.57 -2.53
N GLY A 333 -20.53 14.30 -2.62
CA GLY A 333 -21.00 15.16 -1.54
C GLY A 333 -21.26 14.42 -0.23
N VAL A 334 -21.80 13.20 -0.27
CA VAL A 334 -22.01 12.37 0.94
C VAL A 334 -20.66 12.00 1.59
N ILE A 335 -19.65 11.66 0.77
CA ILE A 335 -18.30 11.29 1.24
C ILE A 335 -17.59 12.49 1.86
N ILE A 336 -17.73 13.68 1.26
CA ILE A 336 -17.21 14.93 1.83
C ILE A 336 -17.90 15.25 3.16
N ILE A 337 -19.22 15.05 3.28
CA ILE A 337 -19.92 15.22 4.56
C ILE A 337 -19.37 14.24 5.62
N ILE A 338 -19.14 12.97 5.27
CA ILE A 338 -18.52 11.99 6.18
C ILE A 338 -17.15 12.49 6.66
N ALA A 339 -16.32 13.00 5.75
CA ALA A 339 -15.01 13.56 6.06
C ALA A 339 -15.10 14.73 7.05
N ILE A 340 -15.98 15.70 6.78
CA ILE A 340 -16.16 16.89 7.60
C ILE A 340 -16.70 16.52 8.99
N VAL A 341 -17.66 15.59 9.08
CA VAL A 341 -18.17 15.09 10.37
C VAL A 341 -17.05 14.46 11.18
N ALA A 342 -16.23 13.59 10.59
CA ALA A 342 -15.09 12.97 11.28
C ALA A 342 -14.07 14.01 11.76
N ALA A 343 -13.82 15.05 10.97
CA ALA A 343 -12.96 16.16 11.37
C ALA A 343 -13.51 16.93 12.56
N ILE A 344 -14.81 17.22 12.60
CA ILE A 344 -15.45 17.88 13.77
C ILE A 344 -15.33 16.99 15.01
N ILE A 345 -15.48 15.68 14.86
CA ILE A 345 -15.38 14.72 15.98
C ILE A 345 -13.95 14.66 16.53
N PHE A 346 -12.92 14.61 15.67
CA PHE A 346 -11.52 14.46 16.11
C PHE A 346 -10.83 15.77 16.50
N SER A 347 -11.20 16.90 15.89
CA SER A 347 -10.47 18.16 16.04
C SER A 347 -10.80 18.91 17.34
N VAL A 348 -11.72 18.42 18.17
CA VAL A 348 -12.21 19.16 19.34
C VAL A 348 -11.74 18.54 20.66
N PRO A 349 -10.66 19.08 21.24
CA PRO A 349 -10.58 19.32 22.67
C PRO A 349 -10.79 20.82 22.96
N GLU A 350 -12.00 21.14 23.43
CA GLU A 350 -12.51 22.26 24.23
C GLU A 350 -12.01 23.72 24.14
N THR A 351 -10.90 24.13 23.51
CA THR A 351 -10.41 25.52 23.72
C THR A 351 -10.00 26.36 22.49
N ALA A 352 -10.04 25.82 21.26
CA ALA A 352 -9.66 26.60 20.07
C ALA A 352 -10.62 26.53 18.86
N LEU A 353 -11.79 25.89 18.95
CA LEU A 353 -12.50 25.42 17.74
C LEU A 353 -13.97 25.82 17.55
N GLY A 354 -14.53 26.75 18.31
CA GLY A 354 -15.93 27.17 18.09
C GLY A 354 -16.18 27.68 16.66
N ALA A 355 -15.26 28.48 16.14
CA ALA A 355 -15.39 29.10 14.82
C ALA A 355 -15.14 28.11 13.67
N VAL A 356 -14.16 27.21 13.80
CA VAL A 356 -13.87 26.14 12.82
C VAL A 356 -15.03 25.16 12.75
N ALA A 357 -15.53 24.68 13.89
CA ALA A 357 -16.69 23.79 13.93
C ALA A 357 -17.93 24.46 13.31
N THR A 358 -18.10 25.78 13.51
CA THR A 358 -19.19 26.53 12.88
C THR A 358 -19.03 26.60 11.36
N ALA A 359 -17.84 26.91 10.84
CA ALA A 359 -17.58 26.97 9.40
C ALA A 359 -17.80 25.60 8.74
N LEU A 360 -17.28 24.52 9.35
CA LEU A 360 -17.49 23.15 8.88
C LEU A 360 -18.98 22.74 8.93
N THR A 361 -19.72 23.14 9.97
CA THR A 361 -21.16 22.89 10.09
C THR A 361 -21.96 23.61 9.01
N LYS A 362 -21.62 24.88 8.70
CA LYS A 362 -22.20 25.61 7.55
C LYS A 362 -21.91 24.89 6.23
N GLY A 363 -20.68 24.40 6.07
CA GLY A 363 -20.25 23.60 4.92
C GLY A 363 -21.11 22.35 4.74
N ILE A 364 -21.37 21.60 5.82
CA ILE A 364 -22.28 20.43 5.80
C ILE A 364 -23.65 20.85 5.27
N GLY A 365 -24.22 21.96 5.75
CA GLY A 365 -25.53 22.43 5.30
C GLY A 365 -25.57 22.84 3.83
N ALA A 366 -24.53 23.53 3.36
CA ALA A 366 -24.40 23.90 1.96
C ALA A 366 -24.28 22.68 1.05
N ILE A 367 -23.49 21.68 1.43
CA ILE A 367 -23.35 20.42 0.69
C ILE A 367 -24.64 19.61 0.75
N ALA A 368 -25.30 19.54 1.91
CA ALA A 368 -26.56 18.83 2.08
C ALA A 368 -27.65 19.36 1.13
N ALA A 369 -27.67 20.66 0.86
CA ALA A 369 -28.61 21.27 -0.09
C ALA A 369 -28.35 20.88 -1.56
N LEU A 370 -27.17 20.32 -1.88
CA LEU A 370 -26.80 19.85 -3.22
C LEU A 370 -27.12 18.35 -3.44
N LEU A 371 -27.44 17.60 -2.38
CA LEU A 371 -27.62 16.14 -2.38
C LEU A 371 -29.07 15.72 -2.32
#